data_AF-A0A6V7VSB5-F1
#
_entry.id   AF-A0A6V7VSB5-F1
#
_cell.length_a   1.000
_cell.length_b   1.000
_cell.length_c   1.000
_cell.angle_alpha   90.00
_cell.angle_beta   90.00
_cell.angle_gamma   90.00
#
_symmetry.space_group_name_H-M   'P 1'
#
loop_
_entity.id
_entity.type
_entity.pdbx_description
1 polymer ?
#
loop_
_entity_poly.entity_id
_entity_poly.type
_entity_poly.pdbx_seq_one_letter_code
_entity_poly.pdbx_strand_id
1 'polypeptide(L)'
;MHLPPVVIDCGTGYTKLGYAGNSEPQFIIPSTIAIRDAVTAKSSGGGMGKIDDLDFFIGDEALSPAAANYFVKHPIRHGMVDDWDLMERFWEQCIFKYLRAEPEDHYFLMTEPPLNTPENREYTAEVMFESFNVPGLLIAVQAVLALSASWQEKPIDGRSLTGLVIDSGDGVTHCIPIAEGFVIGSCIKHVPIAGRDITYFIQQLQREREAGIPSEQSYEVAKAIKERYCYVCPNIQKEFVKYDTEPDKFVQCYHGLNNVTKQPFTVDVGHERFLGPEIFFHPEFVSSDYVTSISESVDQVIQQCPIDVRRGLYENIVLSGGSTMFKDFGRRLQRDLKKATDQRLMLSEQLSGGKVKPKNIDVQVISHKRQRYAVWFGGSMYAALPEFYNAAHTKAEYMERGASCVRYNDIFVLSFIEEKMELGVVLYDQSEIVITSQGNKISRKAKTYGTQNIRLSGYTIVMRDVLLRGDLAQIRYGKYCVLQEGTIVRPPSKCFSNGLVFFPVHFGDYVFIEKNCVIEAVYIGHYIHIGEGCIIGQSCVIKDCCYIKANSVISPDTIIPPFSIVEGNPARVVGEWILSATQLMTEVCQSFFDNYLPETVLKSSMTNLS
;
A
#
# COMPACT_ATOMS: atom_id res chain seq x y z
N MET A 1 -2.28 16.65 23.41
CA MET A 1 -1.60 17.01 22.15
C MET A 1 -0.39 16.10 22.09
N HIS A 2 -0.38 15.12 21.20
CA HIS A 2 0.70 14.13 21.11
C HIS A 2 1.98 14.82 20.60
N LEU A 3 3.14 14.34 21.03
CA LEU A 3 4.40 14.69 20.38
C LEU A 3 4.39 14.19 18.92
N PRO A 4 5.18 14.83 18.02
CA PRO A 4 5.19 14.43 16.62
C PRO A 4 5.58 12.95 16.48
N PRO A 5 4.86 12.14 15.69
CA PRO A 5 5.19 10.74 15.49
C PRO A 5 6.59 10.57 14.89
N VAL A 6 7.23 9.45 15.22
CA VAL A 6 8.50 9.03 14.65
C VAL A 6 8.24 8.29 13.34
N VAL A 7 9.01 8.60 12.31
CA VAL A 7 8.92 7.96 10.98
C VAL A 7 10.25 7.29 10.66
N ILE A 8 10.23 5.97 10.45
CA ILE A 8 11.42 5.15 10.15
C ILE A 8 11.18 4.34 8.86
N ASP A 9 11.90 4.70 7.80
CA ASP A 9 11.97 3.95 6.54
C ASP A 9 13.25 3.08 6.52
N CYS A 10 13.09 1.78 6.74
CA CYS A 10 14.18 0.81 6.77
C CYS A 10 14.39 0.18 5.38
N GLY A 11 15.39 0.68 4.63
CA GLY A 11 15.78 0.12 3.34
C GLY A 11 16.93 -0.89 3.44
N THR A 12 17.21 -1.63 2.36
CA THR A 12 18.36 -2.58 2.31
C THR A 12 19.72 -1.90 2.44
N GLY A 13 19.88 -0.71 1.86
CA GLY A 13 21.15 0.03 1.90
C GLY A 13 21.17 1.14 2.93
N TYR A 14 20.03 1.82 3.13
CA TYR A 14 19.94 3.00 3.99
C TYR A 14 18.59 3.07 4.71
N THR A 15 18.67 3.42 5.99
CA THR A 15 17.55 3.74 6.86
C THR A 15 17.42 5.25 6.91
N LYS A 16 16.20 5.76 6.69
CA LYS A 16 15.86 7.18 6.87
C LYS A 16 14.95 7.29 8.07
N LEU A 17 15.31 8.16 9.01
CA LEU A 17 14.60 8.29 10.27
C LEU A 17 14.46 9.77 10.66
N GLY A 18 13.33 10.09 11.27
CA GLY A 18 12.99 11.45 11.63
C GLY A 18 11.62 11.59 12.28
N TYR A 19 11.16 12.83 12.43
CA TYR A 19 9.85 13.16 13.00
C TYR A 19 8.88 13.60 11.90
N ALA A 20 7.61 13.24 12.04
CA ALA A 20 6.54 13.64 11.15
C ALA A 20 6.38 15.16 11.09
N GLY A 21 5.87 15.67 9.96
CA GLY A 21 5.75 17.09 9.67
C GLY A 21 7.02 17.73 9.10
N ASN A 22 8.19 17.09 9.26
CA ASN A 22 9.42 17.54 8.62
C ASN A 22 9.45 17.23 7.13
N SER A 23 10.14 18.10 6.38
CA SER A 23 10.26 17.95 4.94
C SER A 23 11.24 16.88 4.48
N GLU A 24 12.29 16.67 5.27
CA GLU A 24 13.38 15.75 4.97
C GLU A 24 13.68 14.93 6.23
N PRO A 25 14.16 13.68 6.09
CA PRO A 25 14.57 12.90 7.25
C PRO A 25 15.72 13.59 7.97
N GLN A 26 15.70 13.59 9.30
CA GLN A 26 16.80 14.17 10.08
C GLN A 26 18.09 13.36 9.92
N PHE A 27 17.97 12.05 9.73
CA PHE A 27 19.12 11.18 9.50
C PHE A 27 18.86 10.21 8.35
N ILE A 28 19.87 10.02 7.51
CA ILE A 28 19.95 8.98 6.51
C ILE A 28 21.23 8.22 6.78
N ILE A 29 21.11 7.01 7.35
CA ILE A 29 22.26 6.21 7.78
C ILE A 29 22.30 4.89 7.01
N PRO A 30 23.50 4.31 6.76
CA PRO A 30 23.61 2.96 6.26
C PRO A 30 22.85 1.95 7.13
N SER A 31 22.09 1.04 6.52
CA SER A 31 21.35 -0.02 7.21
C SER A 31 22.30 -1.17 7.59
N THR A 32 23.23 -0.83 8.48
CA THR A 32 24.39 -1.65 8.81
C THR A 32 24.64 -1.57 10.30
N ILE A 33 24.98 -2.72 10.90
CA ILE A 33 25.35 -2.86 12.30
C ILE A 33 26.71 -3.56 12.39
N ALA A 34 27.60 -3.07 13.24
CA ALA A 34 28.90 -3.65 13.52
C ALA A 34 28.92 -4.23 14.94
N ILE A 35 29.13 -5.54 15.05
CA ILE A 35 29.07 -6.29 16.32
C ILE A 35 30.42 -6.98 16.62
N ARG A 36 30.71 -7.26 17.89
CA ARG A 36 31.83 -8.14 18.25
C ARG A 36 31.45 -9.61 18.05
N ASP A 37 32.43 -10.44 17.71
CA ASP A 37 32.23 -11.88 17.57
C ASP A 37 32.05 -12.54 18.95
N ALA A 38 31.05 -13.42 19.07
CA ALA A 38 30.80 -14.18 20.29
C ALA A 38 31.98 -15.10 20.67
N VAL A 39 32.86 -15.44 19.71
CA VAL A 39 34.07 -16.24 19.96
C VAL A 39 35.15 -15.42 20.67
N THR A 40 35.31 -14.13 20.34
CA THR A 40 36.26 -13.25 21.04
C THR A 40 35.73 -12.81 22.40
N ALA A 41 34.41 -12.63 22.56
CA ALA A 41 33.77 -12.34 23.85
C ALA A 41 34.01 -13.44 24.92
N LYS A 42 34.10 -14.71 24.51
CA LYS A 42 34.38 -15.85 25.43
C LYS A 42 35.83 -15.93 25.91
N SER A 43 36.76 -15.20 25.28
CA SER A 43 38.19 -15.21 25.66
C SER A 43 38.55 -14.20 26.75
N SER A 44 37.70 -13.21 26.99
CA SER A 44 37.75 -12.30 28.13
C SER A 44 36.94 -12.89 29.30
N GLY A 45 37.61 -13.66 30.15
CA GLY A 45 37.01 -14.42 31.27
C GLY A 45 36.36 -13.58 32.38
N GLY A 46 35.18 -13.01 32.10
CA GLY A 46 34.31 -12.40 33.11
C GLY A 46 32.85 -12.59 32.69
N GLY A 47 32.08 -13.37 33.45
CA GLY A 47 30.67 -13.57 33.19
C GLY A 47 29.90 -12.24 33.24
N MET A 48 29.59 -11.69 32.08
CA MET A 48 28.80 -10.46 31.97
C MET A 48 27.98 -10.44 30.67
N GLY A 49 27.22 -11.51 30.42
CA GLY A 49 26.40 -11.71 29.21
C GLY A 49 25.22 -10.76 29.01
N LYS A 50 25.25 -9.54 29.56
CA LYS A 50 24.28 -8.45 29.29
C LYS A 50 24.95 -7.16 28.78
N ILE A 51 26.25 -6.95 29.02
CA ILE A 51 26.94 -5.71 28.58
C ILE A 51 27.52 -5.88 27.17
N ASP A 52 27.92 -7.11 26.81
CA ASP A 52 28.44 -7.41 25.47
C ASP A 52 27.39 -7.17 24.36
N ASP A 53 26.10 -7.26 24.70
CA ASP A 53 25.00 -7.01 23.75
C ASP A 53 24.83 -5.53 23.39
N LEU A 54 25.33 -4.62 24.24
CA LEU A 54 25.28 -3.17 24.05
C LEU A 54 26.51 -2.61 23.31
N ASP A 55 27.54 -3.44 23.10
CA ASP A 55 28.78 -3.04 22.41
C ASP A 55 28.66 -3.24 20.90
N PHE A 56 27.96 -2.31 20.24
CA PHE A 56 27.81 -2.28 18.79
C PHE A 56 27.72 -0.85 18.24
N PHE A 57 27.96 -0.71 16.95
CA PHE A 57 27.79 0.54 16.21
C PHE A 57 26.79 0.35 15.07
N ILE A 58 26.04 1.39 14.72
CA ILE A 58 25.17 1.39 13.54
C ILE A 58 25.50 2.56 12.60
N GLY A 59 25.05 2.46 11.35
CA GLY A 59 25.17 3.56 10.40
C GLY A 59 26.60 3.80 9.93
N ASP A 60 26.99 5.07 9.79
CA ASP A 60 28.33 5.43 9.33
C ASP A 60 29.42 5.04 10.35
N GLU A 61 29.08 5.04 11.64
CA GLU A 61 30.01 4.61 12.69
C GLU A 61 30.37 3.13 12.56
N ALA A 62 29.43 2.29 12.13
CA ALA A 62 29.66 0.88 11.85
C ALA A 62 30.65 0.64 10.69
N LEU A 63 30.82 1.62 9.82
CA LEU A 63 31.77 1.59 8.68
C LEU A 63 33.03 2.42 8.95
N SER A 64 33.11 3.04 10.12
CA SER A 64 34.21 3.93 10.48
C SER A 64 35.42 3.15 11.02
N PRO A 65 36.61 3.76 11.06
CA PRO A 65 37.78 3.16 11.71
C PRO A 65 37.56 2.81 13.19
N ALA A 66 36.57 3.41 13.87
CA ALA A 66 36.23 3.07 15.25
C ALA A 66 35.66 1.65 15.38
N ALA A 67 35.00 1.16 14.33
CA ALA A 67 34.45 -0.19 14.24
C ALA A 67 35.41 -1.19 13.58
N ALA A 68 36.70 -0.86 13.40
CA ALA A 68 37.65 -1.71 12.66
C ALA A 68 37.82 -3.13 13.23
N ASN A 69 37.59 -3.31 14.54
CA ASN A 69 37.65 -4.62 15.22
C ASN A 69 36.28 -5.32 15.33
N TYR A 70 35.25 -4.80 14.64
CA TYR A 70 33.89 -5.31 14.67
C TYR A 70 33.53 -5.94 13.32
N PHE A 71 32.59 -6.88 13.34
CA PHE A 71 32.06 -7.53 12.16
C PHE A 71 30.83 -6.77 11.67
N VAL A 72 30.95 -6.24 10.47
CA VAL A 72 29.88 -5.52 9.78
C VAL A 72 28.84 -6.51 9.26
N LYS A 73 27.58 -6.29 9.64
CA LYS A 73 26.40 -7.08 9.27
C LYS A 73 25.32 -6.18 8.69
N HIS A 74 24.50 -6.77 7.81
CA HIS A 74 23.36 -6.10 7.18
C HIS A 74 22.09 -6.86 7.56
N PRO A 75 21.27 -6.34 8.49
CA PRO A 75 20.09 -7.06 8.99
C PRO A 75 18.96 -7.13 7.96
N ILE A 76 19.01 -6.31 6.90
CA ILE A 76 17.99 -6.25 5.84
C ILE A 76 18.60 -6.75 4.53
N ARG A 77 17.93 -7.71 3.88
CA ARG A 77 18.30 -8.23 2.56
C ARG A 77 17.09 -8.22 1.63
N HIS A 78 17.27 -7.68 0.43
CA HIS A 78 16.21 -7.56 -0.59
C HIS A 78 14.90 -6.93 -0.06
N GLY A 79 15.03 -5.99 0.88
CA GLY A 79 13.90 -5.26 1.50
C GLY A 79 13.28 -5.93 2.72
N MET A 80 13.66 -7.17 3.04
CA MET A 80 13.13 -7.92 4.19
C MET A 80 14.16 -8.03 5.31
N VAL A 81 13.69 -8.09 6.56
CA VAL A 81 14.53 -8.36 7.73
C VAL A 81 14.96 -9.84 7.69
N ASP A 82 16.27 -10.07 7.71
CA ASP A 82 16.90 -11.40 7.70
C ASP A 82 17.32 -11.83 9.12
N ASP A 83 17.65 -10.87 9.98
CA ASP A 83 18.13 -11.08 11.35
C ASP A 83 17.42 -10.10 12.32
N TRP A 84 16.45 -10.62 13.08
CA TRP A 84 15.61 -9.84 13.97
C TRP A 84 16.35 -9.35 15.22
N ASP A 85 17.28 -10.15 15.76
CA ASP A 85 18.09 -9.77 16.93
C ASP A 85 18.96 -8.54 16.59
N LEU A 86 19.56 -8.54 15.39
CA LEU A 86 20.33 -7.40 14.91
C LEU A 86 19.43 -6.20 14.55
N MET A 87 18.21 -6.45 14.07
CA MET A 87 17.27 -5.39 13.72
C MET A 87 16.75 -4.66 14.95
N GLU A 88 16.45 -5.38 16.04
CA GLU A 88 16.04 -4.80 17.32
C GLU A 88 17.15 -3.90 17.89
N ARG A 89 18.40 -4.39 17.95
CA ARG A 89 19.58 -3.58 18.34
C ARG A 89 19.76 -2.37 17.44
N PHE A 90 19.52 -2.52 16.14
CA PHE A 90 19.60 -1.42 15.21
C PHE A 90 18.55 -0.34 15.51
N TRP A 91 17.30 -0.71 15.80
CA TRP A 91 16.25 0.22 16.20
C TRP A 91 16.53 0.88 17.55
N GLU A 92 17.13 0.17 18.50
CA GLU A 92 17.52 0.73 19.81
C GLU A 92 18.40 1.98 19.63
N GLN A 93 19.49 1.89 18.84
CA GLN A 93 20.32 3.07 18.57
C GLN A 93 19.59 4.12 17.71
N CYS A 94 18.73 3.72 16.76
CA CYS A 94 17.93 4.69 16.00
C CYS A 94 17.07 5.56 16.93
N ILE A 95 16.42 4.96 17.92
CA ILE A 95 15.51 5.63 18.86
C ILE A 95 16.30 6.44 19.89
N PHE A 96 17.18 5.79 20.65
CA PHE A 96 17.82 6.41 21.82
C PHE A 96 19.02 7.30 21.48
N LYS A 97 19.81 6.94 20.45
CA LYS A 97 21.03 7.68 20.09
C LYS A 97 20.79 8.76 19.04
N TYR A 98 20.12 8.41 17.94
CA TYR A 98 19.92 9.33 16.82
C TYR A 98 18.72 10.24 17.05
N LEU A 99 17.51 9.68 17.23
CA LEU A 99 16.30 10.48 17.43
C LEU A 99 16.27 11.13 18.81
N ARG A 100 16.85 10.47 19.82
CA ARG A 100 16.75 10.86 21.24
C ARG A 100 15.29 11.00 21.68
N ALA A 101 14.47 10.07 21.22
CA ALA A 101 13.06 9.99 21.56
C ALA A 101 12.88 9.09 22.79
N GLU A 102 11.99 9.49 23.69
CA GLU A 102 11.41 8.57 24.67
C GLU A 102 10.33 7.77 23.94
N PRO A 103 10.51 6.47 23.64
CA PRO A 103 9.60 5.75 22.75
C PRO A 103 8.17 5.67 23.29
N GLU A 104 7.99 5.72 24.62
CA GLU A 104 6.67 5.71 25.29
C GLU A 104 5.84 6.99 25.01
N ASP A 105 6.47 8.09 24.59
CA ASP A 105 5.81 9.37 24.35
C ASP A 105 5.43 9.59 22.86
N HIS A 106 5.88 8.72 21.95
CA HIS A 106 5.76 8.92 20.51
C HIS A 106 5.07 7.75 19.80
N TYR A 107 4.12 8.06 18.91
CA TYR A 107 3.62 7.06 17.94
C TYR A 107 4.68 6.81 16.87
N PHE A 108 4.69 5.61 16.27
CA PHE A 108 5.66 5.24 15.25
C PHE A 108 4.97 4.87 13.93
N LEU A 109 5.48 5.42 12.83
CA LEU A 109 5.22 4.96 11.48
C LEU A 109 6.47 4.25 10.95
N MET A 110 6.36 2.96 10.72
CA MET A 110 7.40 2.13 10.12
C MET A 110 6.99 1.70 8.73
N THR A 111 7.95 1.36 7.87
CA THR A 111 7.66 0.99 6.48
C THR A 111 7.90 -0.48 6.20
N GLU A 112 7.12 -1.08 5.31
CA GLU A 112 7.34 -2.43 4.82
C GLU A 112 7.34 -2.54 3.28
N PRO A 113 8.06 -3.51 2.69
CA PRO A 113 7.96 -3.82 1.27
C PRO A 113 6.59 -4.44 0.94
N PRO A 114 6.12 -4.38 -0.33
CA PRO A 114 4.76 -4.77 -0.72
C PRO A 114 4.43 -6.27 -0.62
N LEU A 115 5.42 -7.14 -0.37
CA LEU A 115 5.25 -8.58 -0.19
C LEU A 115 5.79 -9.05 1.17
N ASN A 116 5.83 -8.16 2.16
CA ASN A 116 6.18 -8.52 3.52
C ASN A 116 5.13 -9.49 4.10
N THR A 117 5.59 -10.50 4.83
CA THR A 117 4.69 -11.50 5.41
C THR A 117 3.98 -10.92 6.63
N PRO A 118 2.74 -11.36 6.94
CA PRO A 118 2.06 -10.98 8.17
C PRO A 118 2.87 -11.31 9.43
N GLU A 119 3.64 -12.39 9.41
CA GLU A 119 4.52 -12.81 10.50
C GLU A 119 5.62 -11.77 10.77
N ASN A 120 6.20 -11.18 9.72
CA ASN A 120 7.18 -10.09 9.87
C ASN A 120 6.56 -8.83 10.48
N ARG A 121 5.26 -8.57 10.23
CA ARG A 121 4.54 -7.47 10.89
C ARG A 121 4.38 -7.75 12.38
N GLU A 122 4.05 -8.98 12.74
CA GLU A 122 3.95 -9.41 14.15
C GLU A 122 5.29 -9.25 14.88
N TYR A 123 6.41 -9.71 14.29
CA TYR A 123 7.73 -9.50 14.89
C TYR A 123 8.10 -8.02 15.02
N THR A 124 7.73 -7.19 14.05
CA THR A 124 7.92 -5.73 14.16
C THR A 124 7.11 -5.17 15.34
N ALA A 125 5.86 -5.59 15.49
CA ALA A 125 5.00 -5.14 16.58
C ALA A 125 5.46 -5.64 17.95
N GLU A 126 5.93 -6.89 18.05
CA GLU A 126 6.51 -7.46 19.26
C GLU A 126 7.65 -6.59 19.77
N VAL A 127 8.63 -6.29 18.91
CA VAL A 127 9.77 -5.43 19.29
C VAL A 127 9.30 -4.02 19.71
N MET A 128 8.39 -3.41 18.94
CA MET A 128 7.97 -2.03 19.20
C MET A 128 7.11 -1.90 20.46
N PHE A 129 6.16 -2.81 20.70
CA PHE A 129 5.27 -2.74 21.86
C PHE A 129 5.85 -3.37 23.13
N GLU A 130 6.58 -4.48 23.01
CA GLU A 130 7.10 -5.22 24.17
C GLU A 130 8.48 -4.73 24.61
N SER A 131 9.40 -4.46 23.68
CA SER A 131 10.75 -3.96 24.03
C SER A 131 10.77 -2.45 24.20
N PHE A 132 10.18 -1.69 23.26
CA PHE A 132 10.24 -0.22 23.28
C PHE A 132 9.01 0.46 23.88
N ASN A 133 7.99 -0.29 24.27
CA ASN A 133 6.80 0.23 24.94
C ASN A 133 6.05 1.34 24.19
N VAL A 134 6.11 1.39 22.85
CA VAL A 134 5.51 2.50 22.11
C VAL A 134 3.98 2.59 22.31
N PRO A 135 3.39 3.79 22.41
CA PRO A 135 1.95 3.96 22.63
C PRO A 135 1.12 3.55 21.42
N GLY A 136 1.66 3.69 20.20
CA GLY A 136 0.99 3.26 18.98
C GLY A 136 1.94 3.08 17.79
N LEU A 137 1.57 2.17 16.89
CA LEU A 137 2.37 1.72 15.76
C LEU A 137 1.50 1.62 14.50
N LEU A 138 2.02 2.14 13.39
CA LEU A 138 1.49 1.89 12.05
C LEU A 138 2.60 1.35 11.14
N ILE A 139 2.35 0.21 10.50
CA ILE A 139 3.25 -0.38 9.52
C ILE A 139 2.71 -0.06 8.13
N ALA A 140 3.42 0.78 7.39
CA ALA A 140 2.98 1.34 6.14
C ALA A 140 3.67 0.75 4.90
N VAL A 141 2.90 0.38 3.88
CA VAL A 141 3.45 -0.14 2.63
C VAL A 141 4.19 0.99 1.88
N GLN A 142 5.47 0.77 1.58
CA GLN A 142 6.37 1.77 0.98
C GLN A 142 5.80 2.43 -0.29
N ALA A 143 5.18 1.63 -1.15
CA ALA A 143 4.65 2.09 -2.44
C ALA A 143 3.52 3.13 -2.27
N VAL A 144 2.63 2.92 -1.31
CA VAL A 144 1.50 3.84 -1.07
C VAL A 144 2.01 5.19 -0.58
N LEU A 145 3.02 5.21 0.29
CA LEU A 145 3.67 6.43 0.75
C LEU A 145 4.44 7.14 -0.38
N ALA A 146 5.11 6.40 -1.26
CA ALA A 146 5.76 6.99 -2.43
C ALA A 146 4.74 7.64 -3.39
N LEU A 147 3.56 7.03 -3.56
CA LEU A 147 2.49 7.61 -4.36
C LEU A 147 1.96 8.92 -3.73
N SER A 148 1.76 8.96 -2.41
CA SER A 148 1.30 10.17 -1.72
C SER A 148 2.32 11.31 -1.76
N ALA A 149 3.62 11.00 -1.74
CA ALA A 149 4.69 11.99 -1.93
C ALA A 149 4.59 12.74 -3.28
N SER A 150 4.09 12.07 -4.32
CA SER A 150 3.92 12.67 -5.66
C SER A 150 2.83 13.76 -5.72
N TRP A 151 1.92 13.81 -4.74
CA TRP A 151 0.80 14.75 -4.71
C TRP A 151 1.22 16.22 -4.62
N GLN A 152 2.46 16.51 -4.24
CA GLN A 152 2.99 17.88 -4.21
C GLN A 152 3.22 18.46 -5.61
N GLU A 153 3.49 17.62 -6.61
CA GLU A 153 3.73 18.06 -7.99
C GLU A 153 2.42 18.10 -8.81
N LYS A 154 1.31 17.62 -8.23
CA LYS A 154 0.01 17.57 -8.90
C LYS A 154 -0.97 18.62 -8.32
N PRO A 155 -1.81 19.24 -9.17
CA PRO A 155 -2.95 20.00 -8.68
C PRO A 155 -3.90 19.09 -7.89
N ILE A 156 -4.71 19.67 -7.01
CA ILE A 156 -5.60 18.94 -6.09
C ILE A 156 -6.49 17.95 -6.86
N ASP A 157 -7.04 18.37 -8.00
CA ASP A 157 -7.92 17.55 -8.86
C ASP A 157 -7.19 16.39 -9.58
N GLY A 158 -5.86 16.40 -9.59
CA GLY A 158 -5.03 15.36 -10.21
C GLY A 158 -4.44 14.35 -9.22
N ARG A 159 -4.68 14.52 -7.91
CA ARG A 159 -4.23 13.57 -6.89
C ARG A 159 -5.05 12.29 -7.02
N SER A 160 -4.37 11.20 -7.31
CA SER A 160 -4.98 9.88 -7.42
C SER A 160 -4.21 8.91 -6.55
N LEU A 161 -4.95 8.02 -5.91
CA LEU A 161 -4.43 6.82 -5.24
C LEU A 161 -4.29 5.64 -6.21
N THR A 162 -4.54 5.85 -7.51
CA THR A 162 -4.28 4.89 -8.58
C THR A 162 -3.04 5.32 -9.36
N GLY A 163 -2.04 4.45 -9.44
CA GLY A 163 -0.78 4.70 -10.14
C GLY A 163 0.17 3.53 -10.04
N LEU A 164 1.24 3.55 -10.83
CA LEU A 164 2.32 2.57 -10.74
C LEU A 164 3.54 3.20 -10.09
N VAL A 165 4.05 2.61 -9.02
CA VAL A 165 5.25 3.07 -8.34
C VAL A 165 6.45 2.24 -8.79
N ILE A 166 7.51 2.92 -9.22
CA ILE A 166 8.81 2.31 -9.49
C ILE A 166 9.72 2.68 -8.33
N ASP A 167 9.93 1.76 -7.41
CA ASP A 167 10.82 1.97 -6.28
C ASP A 167 12.16 1.28 -6.53
N SER A 168 13.21 2.07 -6.75
CA SER A 168 14.57 1.58 -7.01
C SER A 168 15.54 2.04 -5.94
N GLY A 169 15.84 1.13 -5.02
CA GLY A 169 16.78 1.33 -3.92
C GLY A 169 18.20 0.86 -4.25
N ASP A 170 18.93 0.46 -3.21
CA ASP A 170 20.27 -0.13 -3.35
C ASP A 170 20.23 -1.62 -3.69
N GLY A 171 19.24 -2.37 -3.17
CA GLY A 171 19.22 -3.83 -3.27
C GLY A 171 18.26 -4.43 -4.30
N VAL A 172 17.15 -3.76 -4.61
CA VAL A 172 16.13 -4.27 -5.53
C VAL A 172 15.35 -3.11 -6.15
N THR A 173 14.79 -3.35 -7.35
CA THR A 173 13.84 -2.46 -7.99
C THR A 173 12.48 -3.13 -8.10
N HIS A 174 11.43 -2.44 -7.66
CA HIS A 174 10.05 -2.92 -7.68
C HIS A 174 9.19 -2.10 -8.63
N CYS A 175 8.34 -2.78 -9.40
CA CYS A 175 7.25 -2.16 -10.16
C CYS A 175 5.93 -2.56 -9.48
N ILE A 176 5.28 -1.60 -8.83
CA ILE A 176 4.18 -1.84 -7.90
C ILE A 176 2.93 -1.10 -8.41
N PRO A 177 1.95 -1.82 -8.98
CA PRO A 177 0.68 -1.23 -9.37
C PRO A 177 -0.22 -1.01 -8.15
N ILE A 178 -0.79 0.19 -8.05
CA ILE A 178 -1.70 0.61 -6.99
C ILE A 178 -3.00 1.07 -7.66
N ALA A 179 -4.13 0.56 -7.19
CA ALA A 179 -5.46 1.00 -7.59
C ALA A 179 -6.24 1.42 -6.35
N GLU A 180 -6.69 2.67 -6.32
CA GLU A 180 -7.54 3.21 -5.24
C GLU A 180 -6.92 3.04 -3.84
N GLY A 181 -5.59 3.11 -3.75
CA GLY A 181 -4.84 2.97 -2.50
C GLY A 181 -4.44 1.53 -2.18
N PHE A 182 -4.98 0.55 -2.89
CA PHE A 182 -4.66 -0.86 -2.72
C PHE A 182 -3.58 -1.32 -3.70
N VAL A 183 -2.60 -2.04 -3.18
CA VAL A 183 -1.57 -2.66 -4.01
C VAL A 183 -2.12 -3.89 -4.71
N ILE A 184 -2.01 -3.96 -6.04
CA ILE A 184 -2.39 -5.16 -6.80
C ILE A 184 -1.25 -6.18 -6.73
N GLY A 185 -1.18 -6.89 -5.60
CA GLY A 185 -0.08 -7.78 -5.24
C GLY A 185 0.25 -8.84 -6.30
N SER A 186 -0.77 -9.37 -6.98
CA SER A 186 -0.62 -10.40 -8.03
C SER A 186 0.13 -9.93 -9.28
N CYS A 187 0.25 -8.61 -9.48
CA CYS A 187 0.86 -8.01 -10.67
C CYS A 187 2.22 -7.37 -10.37
N ILE A 188 2.72 -7.44 -9.13
CA ILE A 188 4.03 -6.88 -8.76
C ILE A 188 5.12 -7.61 -9.54
N LYS A 189 6.10 -6.84 -10.05
CA LYS A 189 7.33 -7.39 -10.60
C LYS A 189 8.56 -6.85 -9.90
N HIS A 190 9.51 -7.74 -9.69
CA HIS A 190 10.85 -7.44 -9.20
C HIS A 190 11.81 -7.42 -10.40
N VAL A 191 12.60 -6.35 -10.48
CA VAL A 191 13.70 -6.22 -11.42
C VAL A 191 14.99 -6.44 -10.63
N PRO A 192 15.81 -7.47 -10.96
CA PRO A 192 17.04 -7.83 -10.23
C PRO A 192 18.21 -6.90 -10.59
N ILE A 193 17.93 -5.61 -10.66
CA ILE A 193 18.88 -4.54 -10.93
C ILE A 193 18.55 -3.38 -10.00
N ALA A 194 19.53 -2.93 -9.24
CA ALA A 194 19.39 -1.83 -8.30
C ALA A 194 20.69 -1.02 -8.19
N GLY A 195 20.74 -0.10 -7.22
CA GLY A 195 21.86 0.80 -7.03
C GLY A 195 23.20 0.10 -6.79
N ARG A 196 23.20 -1.09 -6.20
CA ARG A 196 24.37 -1.92 -5.95
C ARG A 196 24.93 -2.52 -7.24
N ASP A 197 24.07 -3.06 -8.09
CA ASP A 197 24.48 -3.66 -9.37
C ASP A 197 25.11 -2.62 -10.30
N ILE A 198 24.53 -1.42 -10.33
CA ILE A 198 25.12 -0.27 -11.06
C ILE A 198 26.51 0.07 -10.51
N THR A 199 26.66 0.05 -9.18
CA THR A 199 27.94 0.35 -8.55
C THR A 199 29.00 -0.70 -8.89
N TYR A 200 28.64 -1.99 -8.85
CA TYR A 200 29.54 -3.07 -9.26
C TYR A 200 29.89 -3.03 -10.73
N PHE A 201 28.94 -2.70 -11.60
CA PHE A 201 29.21 -2.57 -13.04
C PHE A 201 30.17 -1.41 -13.33
N ILE A 202 29.96 -0.24 -12.72
CA ILE A 202 30.90 0.89 -12.82
C ILE A 202 32.27 0.50 -12.27
N GLN A 203 32.31 -0.23 -11.14
CA GLN A 203 33.56 -0.72 -10.56
C GLN A 203 34.32 -1.64 -11.53
N GLN A 204 33.62 -2.53 -12.23
CA GLN A 204 34.21 -3.41 -13.23
C GLN A 204 34.81 -2.61 -14.38
N LEU A 205 34.05 -1.67 -14.97
CA LEU A 205 34.53 -0.80 -16.05
C LEU A 205 35.78 -0.02 -15.65
N GLN A 206 35.83 0.47 -14.41
CA GLN A 206 36.99 1.18 -13.89
C GLN A 206 38.22 0.29 -13.74
N ARG A 207 38.05 -0.97 -13.29
CA ARG A 207 39.18 -1.91 -13.14
C ARG A 207 39.80 -2.30 -14.48
N GLU A 208 39.02 -2.32 -15.55
CA GLU A 208 39.49 -2.66 -16.90
C GLU A 208 40.32 -1.52 -17.53
N ARG A 209 40.11 -0.27 -17.10
CA ARG A 209 40.72 0.93 -17.72
C ARG A 209 41.73 1.66 -16.81
N GLU A 210 41.45 1.77 -15.51
CA GLU A 210 42.15 2.66 -14.58
C GLU A 210 42.96 1.88 -13.53
N ALA A 211 44.28 2.01 -13.57
CA ALA A 211 45.19 1.32 -12.63
C ALA A 211 45.44 2.09 -11.31
N GLY A 212 45.01 3.36 -11.23
CA GLY A 212 45.33 4.26 -10.12
C GLY A 212 44.43 4.15 -8.88
N ILE A 213 43.40 3.30 -8.91
CA ILE A 213 42.40 3.20 -7.84
C ILE A 213 42.87 2.22 -6.77
N PRO A 214 42.96 2.64 -5.49
CA PRO A 214 43.27 1.71 -4.40
C PRO A 214 42.20 0.61 -4.29
N SER A 215 42.63 -0.65 -4.28
CA SER A 215 41.71 -1.82 -4.32
C SER A 215 40.67 -1.80 -3.19
N GLU A 216 41.07 -1.38 -1.99
CA GLU A 216 40.19 -1.28 -0.81
C GLU A 216 39.12 -0.18 -0.94
N GLN A 217 39.39 0.87 -1.72
CA GLN A 217 38.49 2.01 -1.94
C GLN A 217 37.74 1.92 -3.27
N SER A 218 37.95 0.86 -4.04
CA SER A 218 37.41 0.73 -5.40
C SER A 218 35.88 0.81 -5.45
N TYR A 219 35.17 0.25 -4.46
CA TYR A 219 33.71 0.34 -4.38
C TYR A 219 33.22 1.75 -4.02
N GLU A 220 33.91 2.42 -3.09
CA GLU A 220 33.60 3.79 -2.66
C GLU A 220 33.76 4.78 -3.81
N VAL A 221 34.84 4.64 -4.59
CA VAL A 221 35.10 5.46 -5.79
C VAL A 221 34.02 5.22 -6.85
N ALA A 222 33.67 3.97 -7.15
CA ALA A 222 32.63 3.65 -8.12
C ALA A 222 31.27 4.23 -7.70
N LYS A 223 30.93 4.16 -6.40
CA LYS A 223 29.71 4.75 -5.85
C LYS A 223 29.71 6.28 -5.94
N ALA A 224 30.83 6.93 -5.62
CA ALA A 224 30.97 8.38 -5.75
C ALA A 224 30.82 8.82 -7.23
N ILE A 225 31.37 8.04 -8.16
CA ILE A 225 31.24 8.30 -9.60
C ILE A 225 29.78 8.16 -10.05
N LYS A 226 29.11 7.08 -9.61
CA LYS A 226 27.68 6.85 -9.86
C LYS A 226 26.83 8.04 -9.45
N GLU A 227 27.02 8.52 -8.22
CA GLU A 227 26.16 9.56 -7.64
C GLU A 227 26.47 10.96 -8.18
N ARG A 228 27.70 11.25 -8.64
CA ARG A 228 28.12 12.59 -9.08
C ARG A 228 28.10 12.79 -10.59
N TYR A 229 28.42 11.76 -11.38
CA TYR A 229 28.72 11.93 -12.80
C TYR A 229 27.80 11.17 -13.75
N CYS A 230 27.07 10.16 -13.26
CA CYS A 230 26.26 9.31 -14.12
C CYS A 230 24.90 9.94 -14.49
N TYR A 231 24.42 9.60 -15.68
CA TYR A 231 23.16 10.06 -16.24
C TYR A 231 22.62 9.06 -17.27
N VAL A 232 21.32 9.11 -17.56
CA VAL A 232 20.71 8.27 -18.60
C VAL A 232 20.82 8.97 -19.95
N CYS A 233 21.34 8.26 -20.96
CA CYS A 233 21.44 8.80 -22.31
C CYS A 233 20.21 8.42 -23.16
N PRO A 234 19.88 9.20 -24.22
CA PRO A 234 18.78 8.85 -25.12
C PRO A 234 19.14 7.75 -26.11
N ASN A 235 20.42 7.62 -26.51
CA ASN A 235 20.91 6.63 -27.46
C ASN A 235 22.41 6.39 -27.22
N ILE A 236 22.77 5.14 -26.93
CA ILE A 236 24.12 4.73 -26.54
C ILE A 236 25.15 5.01 -27.64
N GLN A 237 24.85 4.63 -28.89
CA GLN A 237 25.77 4.77 -30.02
C GLN A 237 26.15 6.23 -30.28
N LYS A 238 25.16 7.12 -30.24
CA LYS A 238 25.39 8.57 -30.38
C LYS A 238 26.18 9.13 -29.21
N GLU A 239 26.01 8.57 -28.01
CA GLU A 239 26.77 9.00 -26.84
C GLU A 239 28.24 8.60 -26.97
N PHE A 240 28.55 7.38 -27.40
CA PHE A 240 29.94 6.96 -27.70
C PHE A 240 30.62 7.90 -28.70
N VAL A 241 29.96 8.21 -29.82
CA VAL A 241 30.53 9.12 -30.84
C VAL A 241 30.87 10.50 -30.26
N LYS A 242 30.09 11.02 -29.31
CA LYS A 242 30.40 12.29 -28.65
C LYS A 242 31.66 12.21 -27.79
N TYR A 243 31.84 11.12 -27.05
CA TYR A 243 33.03 10.91 -26.22
C TYR A 243 34.28 10.73 -27.08
N ASP A 244 34.17 10.03 -28.21
CA ASP A 244 35.27 9.85 -29.15
C ASP A 244 35.65 11.15 -29.90
N THR A 245 34.65 11.97 -30.23
CA THR A 245 34.86 13.20 -31.01
C THR A 245 35.31 14.38 -30.13
N GLU A 246 34.82 14.47 -28.89
CA GLU A 246 35.06 15.61 -28.00
C GLU A 246 35.44 15.17 -26.57
N PRO A 247 36.51 14.39 -26.38
CA PRO A 247 36.88 13.83 -25.07
C PRO A 247 37.07 14.90 -24.00
N ASP A 248 37.67 16.06 -24.34
CA ASP A 248 37.96 17.15 -23.39
C ASP A 248 36.69 17.77 -22.75
N LYS A 249 35.52 17.61 -23.38
CA LYS A 249 34.25 18.12 -22.83
C LYS A 249 33.50 17.07 -22.01
N PHE A 250 33.62 15.80 -22.38
CA PHE A 250 32.77 14.72 -21.85
C PHE A 250 33.48 13.83 -20.83
N VAL A 251 34.79 13.62 -20.95
CA VAL A 251 35.59 12.95 -19.93
C VAL A 251 35.75 13.92 -18.75
N GLN A 252 35.46 13.43 -17.55
CA GLN A 252 35.61 14.18 -16.30
C GLN A 252 36.74 13.57 -15.48
N CYS A 253 37.22 14.26 -14.45
CA CYS A 253 38.24 13.71 -13.56
C CYS A 253 37.70 13.64 -12.13
N TYR A 254 37.79 12.46 -11.51
CA TYR A 254 37.52 12.28 -10.09
C TYR A 254 38.82 12.38 -9.31
N HIS A 255 38.82 13.20 -8.26
CA HIS A 255 39.94 13.33 -7.33
C HIS A 255 39.59 12.64 -6.02
N GLY A 256 40.41 11.66 -5.64
CA GLY A 256 40.29 10.92 -4.39
C GLY A 256 41.55 11.05 -3.53
N LEU A 257 41.44 10.64 -2.26
CA LEU A 257 42.56 10.55 -1.34
C LEU A 257 42.68 9.12 -0.84
N ASN A 258 43.88 8.56 -0.89
CA ASN A 258 44.12 7.21 -0.41
C ASN A 258 43.97 7.15 1.12
N ASN A 259 43.08 6.30 1.63
CA ASN A 259 42.79 6.24 3.06
C ASN A 259 44.01 5.83 3.91
N VAL A 260 44.92 5.03 3.35
CA VAL A 260 46.13 4.53 4.01
C VAL A 260 47.31 5.48 3.81
N THR A 261 47.68 5.77 2.56
CA THR A 261 48.90 6.56 2.26
C THR A 261 48.69 8.07 2.37
N LYS A 262 47.43 8.52 2.46
CA LYS A 262 47.01 9.93 2.44
C LYS A 262 47.46 10.70 1.19
N GLN A 263 47.91 10.01 0.15
CA GLN A 263 48.27 10.61 -1.13
C GLN A 263 47.03 10.81 -2.01
N PRO A 264 46.95 11.91 -2.79
CA PRO A 264 45.88 12.09 -3.75
C PRO A 264 46.04 11.12 -4.93
N PHE A 265 44.92 10.67 -5.48
CA PHE A 265 44.86 9.93 -6.74
C PHE A 265 43.77 10.52 -7.62
N THR A 266 43.91 10.33 -8.93
CA THR A 266 42.95 10.80 -9.93
C THR A 266 42.47 9.65 -10.79
N VAL A 267 41.23 9.74 -11.23
CA VAL A 267 40.57 8.73 -12.07
C VAL A 267 39.83 9.44 -13.18
N ASP A 268 40.09 9.04 -14.42
CA ASP A 268 39.34 9.57 -15.56
C ASP A 268 37.96 8.92 -15.62
N VAL A 269 36.93 9.75 -15.64
CA VAL A 269 35.53 9.35 -15.64
C VAL A 269 34.92 9.50 -17.03
N GLY A 270 34.72 8.36 -17.71
CA GLY A 270 34.38 8.28 -19.13
C GLY A 270 33.00 7.68 -19.42
N HIS A 271 32.98 6.52 -20.07
CA HIS A 271 31.78 5.87 -20.61
C HIS A 271 30.83 5.34 -19.53
N GLU A 272 31.36 4.97 -18.36
CA GLU A 272 30.61 4.52 -17.19
C GLU A 272 29.56 5.55 -16.72
N ARG A 273 29.73 6.82 -17.10
CA ARG A 273 28.74 7.88 -16.85
C ARG A 273 27.37 7.55 -17.43
N PHE A 274 27.31 7.08 -18.68
CA PHE A 274 26.05 6.70 -19.31
C PHE A 274 25.82 5.19 -19.30
N LEU A 275 26.88 4.37 -19.33
CA LEU A 275 26.74 2.90 -19.29
C LEU A 275 26.23 2.40 -17.95
N GLY A 276 26.64 3.01 -16.83
CA GLY A 276 26.21 2.61 -15.49
C GLY A 276 24.68 2.53 -15.37
N PRO A 277 23.95 3.63 -15.57
CA PRO A 277 22.48 3.63 -15.52
C PRO A 277 21.80 2.90 -16.69
N GLU A 278 22.50 2.65 -17.79
CA GLU A 278 21.91 2.01 -18.99
C GLU A 278 21.48 0.57 -18.72
N ILE A 279 22.05 -0.10 -17.70
CA ILE A 279 21.68 -1.47 -17.35
C ILE A 279 20.21 -1.61 -16.94
N PHE A 280 19.52 -0.53 -16.54
CA PHE A 280 18.07 -0.57 -16.37
C PHE A 280 17.32 -0.83 -17.68
N PHE A 281 17.85 -0.32 -18.79
CA PHE A 281 17.23 -0.40 -20.11
C PHE A 281 17.82 -1.53 -20.96
N HIS A 282 19.05 -1.96 -20.66
CA HIS A 282 19.73 -3.11 -21.26
C HIS A 282 20.38 -3.97 -20.16
N PRO A 283 19.58 -4.73 -19.40
CA PRO A 283 20.05 -5.64 -18.35
C PRO A 283 21.12 -6.66 -18.77
N GLU A 284 21.13 -7.02 -20.05
CA GLU A 284 22.04 -7.99 -20.66
C GLU A 284 23.52 -7.62 -20.52
N PHE A 285 23.83 -6.37 -20.16
CA PHE A 285 25.21 -5.93 -19.91
C PHE A 285 25.80 -6.52 -18.62
N VAL A 286 24.96 -6.88 -17.65
CA VAL A 286 25.40 -7.37 -16.33
C VAL A 286 24.85 -8.75 -15.98
N SER A 287 23.75 -9.17 -16.60
CA SER A 287 23.11 -10.46 -16.34
C SER A 287 22.78 -11.17 -17.65
N SER A 288 23.23 -12.43 -17.78
CA SER A 288 22.79 -13.31 -18.85
C SER A 288 21.36 -13.81 -18.65
N ASP A 289 20.89 -13.83 -17.41
CA ASP A 289 19.65 -14.50 -17.01
C ASP A 289 18.45 -13.55 -17.07
N TYR A 290 18.71 -12.25 -16.92
CA TYR A 290 17.69 -11.21 -16.96
C TYR A 290 17.99 -10.22 -18.09
N VAL A 291 17.12 -10.19 -19.11
CA VAL A 291 17.27 -9.37 -20.32
C VAL A 291 16.13 -8.37 -20.55
N THR A 292 15.10 -8.40 -19.69
CA THR A 292 13.90 -7.57 -19.86
C THR A 292 14.13 -6.16 -19.34
N SER A 293 14.07 -5.15 -20.21
CA SER A 293 14.25 -3.75 -19.80
C SER A 293 13.23 -3.31 -18.75
N ILE A 294 13.55 -2.27 -17.96
CA ILE A 294 12.60 -1.71 -17.00
C ILE A 294 11.32 -1.19 -17.68
N SER A 295 11.44 -0.62 -18.88
CA SER A 295 10.30 -0.15 -19.68
C SER A 295 9.36 -1.31 -20.03
N GLU A 296 9.90 -2.44 -20.46
CA GLU A 296 9.11 -3.65 -20.74
C GLU A 296 8.51 -4.24 -19.46
N SER A 297 9.27 -4.26 -18.37
CA SER A 297 8.79 -4.73 -17.08
C SER A 297 7.58 -3.93 -16.59
N VAL A 298 7.64 -2.59 -16.68
CA VAL A 298 6.52 -1.70 -16.34
C VAL A 298 5.33 -1.93 -17.25
N ASP A 299 5.53 -2.03 -18.57
CA ASP A 299 4.45 -2.32 -19.50
C ASP A 299 3.78 -3.67 -19.20
N GLN A 300 4.57 -4.71 -18.92
CA GLN A 300 4.06 -6.04 -18.57
C GLN A 300 3.24 -6.03 -17.28
N VAL A 301 3.71 -5.30 -16.24
CA VAL A 301 2.96 -5.13 -14.98
C VAL A 301 1.59 -4.52 -15.27
N ILE A 302 1.55 -3.42 -16.02
CA ILE A 302 0.29 -2.73 -16.32
C ILE A 302 -0.61 -3.62 -17.20
N GLN A 303 -0.05 -4.37 -18.15
CA GLN A 303 -0.83 -5.29 -18.98
C GLN A 303 -1.35 -6.53 -18.23
N GLN A 304 -0.76 -6.88 -17.09
CA GLN A 304 -1.26 -7.95 -16.22
C GLN A 304 -2.39 -7.47 -15.30
N CYS A 305 -2.45 -6.16 -15.01
CA CYS A 305 -3.51 -5.57 -14.20
C CYS A 305 -4.89 -5.65 -14.89
N PRO A 306 -6.00 -5.54 -14.12
CA PRO A 306 -7.35 -5.36 -14.66
C PRO A 306 -7.45 -4.24 -15.71
N ILE A 307 -8.31 -4.40 -16.72
CA ILE A 307 -8.33 -3.55 -17.94
C ILE A 307 -8.74 -2.09 -17.63
N ASP A 308 -9.70 -1.93 -16.74
CA ASP A 308 -10.24 -0.69 -16.19
C ASP A 308 -9.15 0.22 -15.59
N VAL A 309 -8.23 -0.33 -14.80
CA VAL A 309 -7.21 0.47 -14.10
C VAL A 309 -6.00 0.82 -14.98
N ARG A 310 -5.75 0.11 -16.08
CA ARG A 310 -4.49 0.24 -16.86
C ARG A 310 -4.21 1.65 -17.32
N ARG A 311 -5.24 2.39 -17.76
CA ARG A 311 -5.08 3.78 -18.22
C ARG A 311 -4.61 4.67 -17.08
N GLY A 312 -5.24 4.56 -15.90
CA GLY A 312 -4.82 5.29 -14.70
C GLY A 312 -3.38 4.94 -14.29
N LEU A 313 -2.97 3.68 -14.46
CA LEU A 313 -1.59 3.27 -14.18
C LEU A 313 -0.57 3.89 -15.15
N TYR A 314 -0.86 3.95 -16.46
CA TYR A 314 0.04 4.61 -17.44
C TYR A 314 0.10 6.13 -17.25
N GLU A 315 -1.02 6.75 -16.89
CA GLU A 315 -1.15 8.20 -16.67
C GLU A 315 -0.50 8.65 -15.35
N ASN A 316 -0.11 7.72 -14.47
CA ASN A 316 0.44 8.03 -13.15
C ASN A 316 1.56 7.06 -12.74
N ILE A 317 2.70 7.11 -13.45
CA ILE A 317 3.88 6.33 -13.09
C ILE A 317 4.78 7.17 -12.20
N VAL A 318 4.87 6.84 -10.91
CA VAL A 318 5.65 7.60 -9.92
C VAL A 318 7.00 6.94 -9.67
N LEU A 319 8.06 7.75 -9.68
CA LEU A 319 9.41 7.27 -9.36
C LEU A 319 9.71 7.46 -7.86
N SER A 320 10.29 6.43 -7.26
CA SER A 320 10.77 6.40 -5.87
C SER A 320 12.17 5.81 -5.79
N GLY A 321 12.92 6.20 -4.75
CA GLY A 321 14.21 5.62 -4.42
C GLY A 321 15.40 6.33 -5.07
N GLY A 322 16.58 6.16 -4.46
CA GLY A 322 17.80 6.86 -4.87
C GLY A 322 18.28 6.50 -6.29
N SER A 323 18.02 5.28 -6.76
CA SER A 323 18.50 4.80 -8.06
C SER A 323 17.62 5.25 -9.23
N THR A 324 16.47 5.88 -8.96
CA THR A 324 15.67 6.55 -10.00
C THR A 324 16.07 8.03 -10.20
N MET A 325 16.99 8.56 -9.38
CA MET A 325 17.43 9.97 -9.40
C MET A 325 18.38 10.33 -10.55
N PHE A 326 18.78 9.36 -11.39
CA PHE A 326 19.63 9.65 -12.53
C PHE A 326 18.98 10.68 -13.46
N LYS A 327 19.78 11.66 -13.90
CA LYS A 327 19.31 12.65 -14.86
C LYS A 327 18.74 11.95 -16.10
N ASP A 328 17.59 12.44 -16.56
CA ASP A 328 16.85 11.96 -17.72
C ASP A 328 16.27 10.52 -17.61
N PHE A 329 16.35 9.87 -16.44
CA PHE A 329 15.77 8.55 -16.21
C PHE A 329 14.26 8.50 -16.51
N GLY A 330 13.48 9.39 -15.89
CA GLY A 330 12.03 9.45 -16.11
C GLY A 330 11.66 9.76 -17.57
N ARG A 331 12.42 10.64 -18.23
CA ARG A 331 12.19 11.00 -19.64
C ARG A 331 12.47 9.82 -20.57
N ARG A 332 13.57 9.09 -20.33
CA ARG A 332 13.91 7.86 -21.09
C ARG A 332 12.82 6.81 -20.92
N LEU A 333 12.41 6.54 -19.68
CA LEU A 333 11.36 5.59 -19.35
C LEU A 333 10.04 5.95 -20.05
N GLN A 334 9.58 7.20 -19.92
CA GLN A 334 8.33 7.65 -20.54
C GLN A 334 8.36 7.51 -22.07
N ARG A 335 9.47 7.89 -22.70
CA ARG A 335 9.66 7.78 -24.16
C ARG A 335 9.58 6.33 -24.62
N ASP A 336 10.30 5.43 -23.94
CA ASP A 336 10.39 4.03 -24.34
C ASP A 336 9.05 3.30 -24.10
N LEU A 337 8.38 3.58 -22.98
CA LEU A 337 7.01 3.12 -22.71
C LEU A 337 6.02 3.62 -23.75
N LYS A 338 6.02 4.92 -24.05
CA LYS A 338 5.13 5.51 -25.05
C LYS A 338 5.32 4.89 -26.42
N LYS A 339 6.58 4.63 -26.80
CA LYS A 339 6.90 3.93 -28.06
C LYS A 339 6.31 2.52 -28.08
N ALA A 340 6.45 1.76 -27.00
CA ALA A 340 5.90 0.40 -26.90
C ALA A 340 4.36 0.40 -26.95
N THR A 341 3.70 1.32 -26.23
CA THR A 341 2.24 1.44 -26.25
C THR A 341 1.73 1.84 -27.63
N ASP A 342 2.34 2.86 -28.26
CA ASP A 342 1.92 3.36 -29.56
C ASP A 342 2.08 2.28 -30.65
N GLN A 343 3.18 1.51 -30.61
CA GLN A 343 3.40 0.38 -31.51
C GLN A 343 2.33 -0.72 -31.35
N ARG A 344 1.96 -1.06 -30.12
CA ARG A 344 0.90 -2.04 -29.84
C ARG A 344 -0.47 -1.58 -30.34
N LEU A 345 -0.79 -0.30 -30.17
CA LEU A 345 -2.04 0.29 -30.66
C LEU A 345 -2.09 0.32 -32.20
N MET A 346 -0.98 0.72 -32.85
CA MET A 346 -0.85 0.70 -34.31
C MET A 346 -1.05 -0.70 -34.89
N LEU A 347 -0.43 -1.72 -34.29
CA LEU A 347 -0.58 -3.10 -34.73
C LEU A 347 -2.04 -3.57 -34.62
N SER A 348 -2.74 -3.17 -33.54
CA SER A 348 -4.13 -3.53 -33.32
C SER A 348 -5.07 -2.89 -34.35
N GLU A 349 -4.82 -1.64 -34.75
CA GLU A 349 -5.58 -0.96 -35.81
C GLU A 349 -5.33 -1.61 -37.18
N GLN A 350 -4.08 -1.94 -37.50
CA GLN A 350 -3.69 -2.62 -38.74
C GLN A 350 -4.34 -4.00 -38.85
N LEU A 351 -4.26 -4.83 -37.80
CA LEU A 351 -4.85 -6.17 -37.79
C LEU A 351 -6.38 -6.15 -37.85
N SER A 352 -7.02 -5.09 -37.35
CA SER A 352 -8.47 -4.92 -37.41
C SER A 352 -8.97 -4.37 -38.75
N GLY A 353 -8.07 -4.07 -39.70
CA GLY A 353 -8.42 -3.41 -40.97
C GLY A 353 -9.10 -2.05 -40.75
N GLY A 354 -8.73 -1.33 -39.68
CA GLY A 354 -9.32 -0.04 -39.32
C GLY A 354 -10.71 -0.08 -38.67
N LYS A 355 -11.27 -1.27 -38.40
CA LYS A 355 -12.57 -1.41 -37.72
C LYS A 355 -12.55 -1.01 -36.25
N VAL A 356 -11.39 -1.18 -35.59
CA VAL A 356 -11.17 -0.81 -34.19
C VAL A 356 -10.13 0.30 -34.16
N LYS A 357 -10.54 1.48 -33.69
CA LYS A 357 -9.64 2.62 -33.45
C LYS A 357 -9.43 2.77 -31.94
N PRO A 358 -8.38 2.16 -31.38
CA PRO A 358 -8.13 2.27 -29.95
C PRO A 358 -7.79 3.72 -29.59
N LYS A 359 -8.37 4.23 -28.51
CA LYS A 359 -8.01 5.53 -27.96
C LYS A 359 -6.55 5.50 -27.51
N ASN A 360 -5.78 6.52 -27.89
CA ASN A 360 -4.39 6.67 -27.45
C ASN A 360 -4.28 6.54 -25.93
N ILE A 361 -3.19 5.94 -25.48
CA ILE A 361 -2.83 5.83 -24.07
C ILE A 361 -1.88 7.00 -23.79
N ASP A 362 -2.23 7.82 -22.80
CA ASP A 362 -1.30 8.83 -22.30
C ASP A 362 -0.37 8.17 -21.27
N VAL A 363 0.92 8.43 -21.40
CA VAL A 363 1.96 7.84 -20.54
C VAL A 363 2.69 8.99 -19.87
N GLN A 364 2.58 9.05 -18.54
CA GLN A 364 3.21 10.09 -17.75
C GLN A 364 4.07 9.47 -16.65
N VAL A 365 5.37 9.78 -16.69
CA VAL A 365 6.31 9.43 -15.64
C VAL A 365 6.60 10.67 -14.81
N ILE A 366 6.32 10.58 -13.52
CA ILE A 366 6.39 11.68 -12.57
C ILE A 366 7.71 11.59 -11.81
N SER A 367 8.58 12.56 -12.08
CA SER A 367 9.75 12.86 -11.27
C SER A 367 9.43 14.03 -10.35
N HIS A 368 9.88 13.96 -9.11
CA HIS A 368 9.59 14.97 -8.08
C HIS A 368 10.81 15.24 -7.20
N LYS A 369 10.87 16.40 -6.56
CA LYS A 369 12.09 16.84 -5.84
C LYS A 369 12.48 15.94 -4.66
N ARG A 370 11.51 15.24 -4.06
CA ARG A 370 11.71 14.39 -2.88
C ARG A 370 11.83 12.91 -3.19
N GLN A 371 12.05 12.57 -4.46
CA GLN A 371 12.15 11.21 -4.97
C GLN A 371 13.16 10.32 -4.24
N ARG A 372 14.29 10.90 -3.79
CA ARG A 372 15.33 10.18 -3.04
C ARG A 372 14.80 9.53 -1.75
N TYR A 373 13.83 10.15 -1.09
CA TYR A 373 13.27 9.72 0.19
C TYR A 373 11.74 9.80 0.15
N ALA A 374 11.13 9.53 -1.02
CA ALA A 374 9.70 9.68 -1.27
C ALA A 374 8.84 8.91 -0.26
N VAL A 375 9.24 7.67 0.03
CA VAL A 375 8.61 6.82 1.06
C VAL A 375 8.57 7.53 2.42
N TRP A 376 9.74 7.93 2.93
CA TRP A 376 9.83 8.61 4.22
C TRP A 376 9.05 9.93 4.22
N PHE A 377 9.10 10.68 3.12
CA PHE A 377 8.38 11.93 3.00
C PHE A 377 6.87 11.76 2.99
N GLY A 378 6.34 10.78 2.24
CA GLY A 378 4.92 10.41 2.27
C GLY A 378 4.48 9.94 3.66
N GLY A 379 5.33 9.19 4.37
CA GLY A 379 5.12 8.82 5.76
C GLY A 379 5.08 10.02 6.71
N SER A 380 6.01 10.96 6.58
CA SER A 380 6.05 12.21 7.36
C SER A 380 4.82 13.09 7.13
N MET A 381 4.34 13.16 5.88
CA MET A 381 3.09 13.85 5.56
C MET A 381 1.88 13.17 6.18
N TYR A 382 1.77 11.85 6.05
CA TYR A 382 0.63 11.10 6.57
C TYR A 382 0.59 11.12 8.09
N ALA A 383 1.71 10.85 8.75
CA ALA A 383 1.80 10.83 10.21
C ALA A 383 1.60 12.21 10.86
N ALA A 384 1.65 13.29 10.08
CA ALA A 384 1.31 14.64 10.57
C ALA A 384 -0.21 14.92 10.56
N LEU A 385 -1.02 14.04 9.95
CA LEU A 385 -2.46 14.18 9.87
C LEU A 385 -3.14 13.62 11.14
N PRO A 386 -4.25 14.21 11.62
CA PRO A 386 -5.00 13.66 12.75
C PRO A 386 -5.46 12.21 12.55
N GLU A 387 -5.80 11.84 11.31
CA GLU A 387 -6.29 10.53 10.91
C GLU A 387 -5.25 9.42 11.15
N PHE A 388 -3.96 9.77 11.19
CA PHE A 388 -2.90 8.82 11.51
C PHE A 388 -3.08 8.17 12.89
N TYR A 389 -3.50 8.95 13.89
CA TYR A 389 -3.66 8.44 15.25
C TYR A 389 -4.84 7.47 15.38
N ASN A 390 -5.84 7.59 14.50
CA ASN A 390 -6.98 6.66 14.44
C ASN A 390 -6.60 5.37 13.70
N ALA A 391 -5.73 5.47 12.70
CA ALA A 391 -5.29 4.31 11.91
C ALA A 391 -4.18 3.49 12.61
N ALA A 392 -3.43 4.10 13.53
CA ALA A 392 -2.35 3.43 14.25
C ALA A 392 -2.90 2.49 15.33
N HIS A 393 -2.36 1.28 15.39
CA HIS A 393 -2.70 0.31 16.43
C HIS A 393 -2.10 0.76 17.75
N THR A 394 -2.90 0.77 18.82
CA THR A 394 -2.45 1.19 20.14
C THR A 394 -1.85 0.03 20.93
N LYS A 395 -0.98 0.33 21.89
CA LYS A 395 -0.44 -0.69 22.81
C LYS A 395 -1.54 -1.41 23.59
N ALA A 396 -2.63 -0.70 23.93
CA ALA A 396 -3.77 -1.28 24.63
C ALA A 396 -4.45 -2.36 23.76
N GLU A 397 -4.70 -2.06 22.48
CA GLU A 397 -5.26 -3.02 21.53
C GLU A 397 -4.33 -4.20 21.29
N TYR A 398 -3.02 -3.96 21.19
CA TYR A 398 -2.02 -5.03 21.09
C TYR A 398 -2.07 -5.97 22.30
N MET A 399 -2.16 -5.43 23.52
CA MET A 399 -2.23 -6.23 24.74
C MET A 399 -3.55 -7.02 24.87
N GLU A 400 -4.64 -6.48 24.32
CA GLU A 400 -5.96 -7.13 24.35
C GLU A 400 -6.15 -8.20 23.26
N ARG A 401 -5.72 -7.90 22.02
CA ARG A 401 -5.96 -8.72 20.82
C ARG A 401 -4.73 -9.53 20.39
N GLY A 402 -3.57 -9.27 21.00
CA GLY A 402 -2.27 -9.83 20.61
C GLY A 402 -1.74 -9.24 19.30
N ALA A 403 -0.60 -9.77 18.86
CA ALA A 403 0.10 -9.31 17.65
C ALA A 403 -0.71 -9.41 16.36
N SER A 404 -1.79 -10.20 16.33
CA SER A 404 -2.64 -10.36 15.15
C SER A 404 -3.30 -9.05 14.68
N CYS A 405 -3.46 -8.04 15.56
CA CYS A 405 -4.05 -6.75 15.21
C CYS A 405 -3.26 -6.00 14.12
N VAL A 406 -1.92 -6.09 14.13
CA VAL A 406 -1.06 -5.36 13.19
C VAL A 406 -0.92 -6.04 11.81
N ARG A 407 -1.54 -7.21 11.61
CA ARG A 407 -1.48 -7.93 10.32
C ARG A 407 -2.09 -7.12 9.19
N TYR A 408 -3.04 -6.24 9.50
CA TYR A 408 -3.71 -5.35 8.56
C TYR A 408 -3.53 -3.90 9.03
N ASN A 409 -3.14 -3.02 8.10
CA ASN A 409 -2.90 -1.61 8.39
C ASN A 409 -3.63 -0.77 7.34
N ASP A 410 -4.57 0.04 7.81
CA ASP A 410 -5.38 0.88 6.95
C ASP A 410 -4.64 2.18 6.61
N ILE A 411 -4.14 2.25 5.39
CA ILE A 411 -3.41 3.41 4.89
C ILE A 411 -4.26 4.05 3.81
N PHE A 412 -4.72 5.28 4.05
CA PHE A 412 -5.40 6.16 3.08
C PHE A 412 -6.74 5.68 2.47
N VAL A 413 -7.26 4.50 2.81
CA VAL A 413 -8.52 3.99 2.23
C VAL A 413 -9.75 4.56 2.95
N LEU A 414 -9.60 4.99 4.20
CA LEU A 414 -10.77 5.11 5.05
C LEU A 414 -11.26 6.54 5.30
N SER A 415 -10.45 7.59 5.15
CA SER A 415 -10.96 8.96 5.45
C SER A 415 -12.05 9.46 4.49
N PHE A 416 -12.23 8.83 3.32
CA PHE A 416 -13.33 9.19 2.40
C PHE A 416 -14.53 8.22 2.45
N ILE A 417 -14.40 7.07 3.12
CA ILE A 417 -15.44 6.02 3.20
C ILE A 417 -15.91 5.78 4.65
N GLU A 418 -15.01 5.82 5.64
CA GLU A 418 -15.34 5.63 7.08
C GLU A 418 -16.08 6.77 7.72
N GLU A 419 -16.02 7.99 7.20
CA GLU A 419 -16.84 9.09 7.73
C GLU A 419 -18.36 8.76 7.64
N LYS A 420 -18.74 7.65 6.99
CA LYS A 420 -20.09 7.10 6.99
C LYS A 420 -20.24 5.65 7.49
N MET A 421 -19.19 4.94 7.91
CA MET A 421 -19.31 3.50 8.23
C MET A 421 -18.57 3.02 9.49
N GLU A 422 -18.27 3.89 10.46
CA GLU A 422 -17.93 3.43 11.83
C GLU A 422 -19.12 2.69 12.47
N LEU A 423 -19.05 1.36 12.52
CA LEU A 423 -20.04 0.52 13.16
C LEU A 423 -19.65 0.29 14.63
N GLY A 424 -19.95 1.28 15.47
CA GLY A 424 -19.84 1.13 16.92
C GLY A 424 -20.67 -0.05 17.45
N VAL A 425 -20.37 -0.52 18.67
CA VAL A 425 -21.14 -1.59 19.32
C VAL A 425 -22.61 -1.17 19.41
N VAL A 426 -23.49 -1.93 18.72
CA VAL A 426 -24.93 -1.69 18.74
C VAL A 426 -25.56 -2.68 19.71
N LEU A 427 -26.03 -2.14 20.83
CA LEU A 427 -26.62 -2.95 21.89
C LEU A 427 -28.10 -3.22 21.65
N TYR A 428 -28.55 -4.41 22.03
CA TYR A 428 -29.97 -4.76 22.05
C TYR A 428 -30.40 -5.37 23.38
N ASP A 429 -31.65 -5.15 23.76
CA ASP A 429 -32.25 -5.91 24.87
C ASP A 429 -32.47 -7.36 24.42
N GLN A 430 -31.87 -8.30 25.14
CA GLN A 430 -31.96 -9.73 24.90
C GLN A 430 -33.42 -10.25 24.91
N SER A 431 -34.32 -9.59 25.64
CA SER A 431 -35.74 -9.91 25.66
C SER A 431 -36.43 -9.63 24.31
N GLU A 432 -35.88 -8.71 23.52
CA GLU A 432 -36.46 -8.19 22.28
C GLU A 432 -35.94 -8.89 21.02
N ILE A 433 -34.95 -9.78 21.12
CA ILE A 433 -34.39 -10.51 19.97
C ILE A 433 -34.72 -12.00 20.05
N VAL A 434 -35.03 -12.59 18.90
CA VAL A 434 -35.11 -14.03 18.67
C VAL A 434 -33.90 -14.45 17.86
N ILE A 435 -33.15 -15.43 18.39
CA ILE A 435 -32.01 -16.03 17.69
C ILE A 435 -32.44 -17.37 17.10
N THR A 436 -32.27 -17.54 15.79
CA THR A 436 -32.59 -18.80 15.09
C THR A 436 -31.42 -19.79 15.15
N SER A 437 -31.67 -21.07 14.84
CA SER A 437 -30.61 -22.11 14.78
C SER A 437 -29.53 -21.84 13.73
N GLN A 438 -29.80 -20.98 12.74
CA GLN A 438 -28.85 -20.55 11.71
C GLN A 438 -28.13 -19.24 12.09
N GLY A 439 -28.27 -18.78 13.33
CA GLY A 439 -27.59 -17.57 13.83
C GLY A 439 -28.27 -16.25 13.47
N ASN A 440 -29.43 -16.24 12.80
CA ASN A 440 -30.13 -14.98 12.52
C ASN A 440 -30.63 -14.33 13.82
N LYS A 441 -30.47 -13.01 13.96
CA LYS A 441 -30.91 -12.19 15.11
C LYS A 441 -32.10 -11.31 14.65
N ILE A 442 -33.31 -11.64 15.08
CA ILE A 442 -34.55 -11.01 14.60
C ILE A 442 -35.25 -10.30 15.75
N SER A 443 -35.53 -9.00 15.61
CA SER A 443 -36.29 -8.28 16.62
C SER A 443 -37.75 -8.72 16.68
N ARG A 444 -38.26 -8.94 17.89
CA ARG A 444 -39.69 -9.17 18.18
C ARG A 444 -40.56 -7.97 17.82
N LYS A 445 -39.95 -6.77 17.73
CA LYS A 445 -40.63 -5.55 17.29
C LYS A 445 -40.67 -5.42 15.76
N ALA A 446 -40.00 -6.31 15.01
CA ALA A 446 -40.14 -6.36 13.56
C ALA A 446 -41.54 -6.88 13.20
N LYS A 447 -42.17 -6.22 12.23
CA LYS A 447 -43.51 -6.57 11.72
C LYS A 447 -43.36 -7.50 10.53
N THR A 448 -43.53 -8.79 10.76
CA THR A 448 -43.47 -9.80 9.69
C THR A 448 -44.87 -10.29 9.35
N TYR A 449 -45.21 -10.29 8.07
CA TYR A 449 -46.46 -10.82 7.54
C TYR A 449 -46.15 -11.98 6.61
N GLY A 450 -46.90 -13.06 6.68
CA GLY A 450 -46.66 -14.26 5.87
C GLY A 450 -45.30 -14.90 6.12
N THR A 451 -44.95 -15.13 7.40
CA THR A 451 -43.65 -15.65 7.84
C THR A 451 -43.22 -16.94 7.13
N GLN A 452 -44.16 -17.79 6.71
CA GLN A 452 -43.89 -19.01 5.93
C GLN A 452 -43.20 -18.74 4.58
N ASN A 453 -43.29 -17.51 4.08
CA ASN A 453 -42.72 -17.06 2.81
C ASN A 453 -41.44 -16.23 2.99
N ILE A 454 -40.96 -16.02 4.23
CA ILE A 454 -39.72 -15.29 4.52
C ILE A 454 -38.62 -16.31 4.83
N ARG A 455 -37.54 -16.31 4.03
CA ARG A 455 -36.38 -17.19 4.24
C ARG A 455 -35.12 -16.37 4.47
N LEU A 456 -34.45 -16.63 5.60
CA LEU A 456 -33.17 -16.05 5.97
C LEU A 456 -32.14 -17.17 5.96
N SER A 457 -31.03 -17.02 5.23
CA SER A 457 -30.08 -18.13 4.99
C SER A 457 -28.97 -18.25 6.05
N GLY A 458 -28.94 -17.36 7.05
CA GLY A 458 -28.04 -17.43 8.21
C GLY A 458 -27.38 -16.09 8.56
N TYR A 459 -27.00 -15.92 9.82
CA TYR A 459 -26.28 -14.74 10.34
C TYR A 459 -26.86 -13.38 9.92
N THR A 460 -28.17 -13.30 9.68
CA THR A 460 -28.85 -12.08 9.24
C THR A 460 -29.44 -11.34 10.45
N ILE A 461 -29.35 -10.01 10.45
CA ILE A 461 -29.95 -9.14 11.45
C ILE A 461 -31.20 -8.46 10.88
N VAL A 462 -32.29 -8.56 11.63
CA VAL A 462 -33.52 -7.79 11.37
C VAL A 462 -33.80 -6.95 12.61
N MET A 463 -33.57 -5.64 12.51
CA MET A 463 -33.75 -4.72 13.64
C MET A 463 -35.22 -4.41 13.92
N ARG A 464 -35.49 -3.64 14.98
CA ARG A 464 -36.84 -3.22 15.36
C ARG A 464 -37.50 -2.38 14.26
N ASP A 465 -38.83 -2.38 14.23
CA ASP A 465 -39.64 -1.60 13.29
C ASP A 465 -39.43 -1.92 11.80
N VAL A 466 -38.62 -2.92 11.45
CA VAL A 466 -38.55 -3.47 10.10
C VAL A 466 -39.88 -4.12 9.72
N LEU A 467 -40.38 -3.82 8.53
CA LEU A 467 -41.63 -4.38 7.98
C LEU A 467 -41.32 -5.32 6.82
N LEU A 468 -41.61 -6.61 6.97
CA LEU A 468 -41.44 -7.61 5.91
C LEU A 468 -42.81 -8.16 5.46
N ARG A 469 -43.16 -7.94 4.19
CA ARG A 469 -44.46 -8.36 3.60
C ARG A 469 -44.37 -9.67 2.81
N GLY A 470 -44.03 -10.76 3.50
CA GLY A 470 -44.03 -12.13 2.93
C GLY A 470 -45.43 -12.68 2.58
N ASP A 471 -46.49 -12.03 3.06
CA ASP A 471 -47.88 -12.31 2.69
C ASP A 471 -48.20 -11.97 1.23
N LEU A 472 -47.42 -11.06 0.63
CA LEU A 472 -47.60 -10.65 -0.77
C LEU A 472 -46.90 -11.59 -1.75
N ALA A 473 -45.64 -11.93 -1.48
CA ALA A 473 -44.86 -12.92 -2.21
C ALA A 473 -43.65 -13.35 -1.38
N GLN A 474 -42.90 -14.34 -1.86
CA GLN A 474 -41.73 -14.86 -1.17
C GLN A 474 -40.61 -13.79 -1.05
N ILE A 475 -40.00 -13.70 0.13
CA ILE A 475 -38.82 -12.86 0.38
C ILE A 475 -37.65 -13.78 0.78
N ARG A 476 -36.54 -13.71 0.03
CA ARG A 476 -35.35 -14.54 0.26
C ARG A 476 -34.14 -13.67 0.54
N TYR A 477 -33.45 -13.93 1.65
CA TYR A 477 -32.16 -13.32 1.99
C TYR A 477 -31.04 -14.34 1.99
N GLY A 478 -29.87 -13.91 1.55
CA GLY A 478 -28.61 -14.64 1.70
C GLY A 478 -28.12 -14.64 3.15
N LYS A 479 -26.81 -14.84 3.31
CA LYS A 479 -26.10 -14.81 4.59
C LYS A 479 -25.61 -13.40 4.90
N TYR A 480 -25.43 -13.10 6.19
CA TYR A 480 -24.84 -11.83 6.65
C TYR A 480 -25.54 -10.58 6.08
N CYS A 481 -26.87 -10.62 6.01
CA CYS A 481 -27.64 -9.43 5.64
C CYS A 481 -27.97 -8.61 6.90
N VAL A 482 -28.03 -7.29 6.76
CA VAL A 482 -28.39 -6.37 7.84
C VAL A 482 -29.54 -5.49 7.38
N LEU A 483 -30.64 -5.52 8.12
CA LEU A 483 -31.79 -4.64 7.92
C LEU A 483 -31.97 -3.76 9.14
N GLN A 484 -31.66 -2.48 8.99
CA GLN A 484 -31.77 -1.51 10.06
C GLN A 484 -33.20 -0.97 10.24
N GLU A 485 -33.37 -0.23 11.34
CA GLU A 485 -34.67 0.21 11.86
C GLU A 485 -35.52 0.98 10.85
N GLY A 486 -36.83 0.73 10.87
CA GLY A 486 -37.79 1.44 10.02
C GLY A 486 -37.78 1.05 8.54
N THR A 487 -36.96 0.08 8.13
CA THR A 487 -36.89 -0.38 6.73
C THR A 487 -38.10 -1.23 6.35
N ILE A 488 -38.67 -0.96 5.17
CA ILE A 488 -39.84 -1.65 4.61
C ILE A 488 -39.40 -2.47 3.41
N VAL A 489 -39.65 -3.78 3.46
CA VAL A 489 -39.45 -4.68 2.32
C VAL A 489 -40.79 -5.20 1.85
N ARG A 490 -41.17 -4.75 0.67
CA ARG A 490 -42.45 -5.06 0.04
C ARG A 490 -42.19 -5.68 -1.33
N PRO A 491 -42.64 -6.92 -1.57
CA PRO A 491 -42.53 -7.51 -2.89
C PRO A 491 -43.13 -6.64 -4.00
N PRO A 492 -42.44 -6.47 -5.15
CA PRO A 492 -42.96 -5.65 -6.24
C PRO A 492 -44.22 -6.26 -6.82
N SER A 493 -45.12 -5.38 -7.26
CA SER A 493 -46.33 -5.76 -7.96
C SER A 493 -46.32 -5.28 -9.39
N LYS A 494 -46.94 -6.04 -10.30
CA LYS A 494 -47.23 -5.59 -11.66
C LYS A 494 -48.70 -5.81 -11.95
N CYS A 495 -49.34 -4.79 -12.53
CA CYS A 495 -50.72 -4.89 -12.99
C CYS A 495 -50.76 -5.63 -14.32
N PHE A 496 -51.55 -6.70 -14.39
CA PHE A 496 -51.90 -7.42 -15.60
C PHE A 496 -53.40 -7.29 -15.88
N SER A 497 -53.85 -7.67 -17.07
CA SER A 497 -55.26 -7.61 -17.48
C SER A 497 -56.20 -8.45 -16.61
N ASN A 498 -55.66 -9.40 -15.83
CA ASN A 498 -56.37 -10.31 -14.94
C ASN A 498 -56.17 -10.00 -13.43
N GLY A 499 -55.53 -8.89 -13.09
CA GLY A 499 -55.35 -8.44 -11.69
C GLY A 499 -53.93 -8.01 -11.34
N LEU A 500 -53.71 -7.77 -10.05
CA LEU A 500 -52.41 -7.39 -9.50
C LEU A 500 -51.63 -8.65 -9.10
N VAL A 501 -50.42 -8.83 -9.62
CA VAL A 501 -49.55 -9.96 -9.29
C VAL A 501 -48.30 -9.46 -8.58
N PHE A 502 -47.94 -10.10 -7.48
CA PHE A 502 -46.72 -9.82 -6.72
C PHE A 502 -45.61 -10.82 -7.09
N PHE A 503 -44.37 -10.32 -7.20
CA PHE A 503 -43.21 -11.12 -7.55
C PHE A 503 -42.30 -11.33 -6.35
N PRO A 504 -41.65 -12.50 -6.20
CA PRO A 504 -40.67 -12.72 -5.15
C PRO A 504 -39.53 -11.70 -5.15
N VAL A 505 -39.02 -11.38 -3.96
CA VAL A 505 -37.81 -10.56 -3.78
C VAL A 505 -36.64 -11.44 -3.39
N HIS A 506 -35.50 -11.16 -4.00
CA HIS A 506 -34.24 -11.84 -3.73
C HIS A 506 -33.17 -10.86 -3.29
N PHE A 507 -32.54 -11.15 -2.15
CA PHE A 507 -31.33 -10.49 -1.68
C PHE A 507 -30.19 -11.50 -1.68
N GLY A 508 -29.02 -11.09 -2.18
CA GLY A 508 -27.79 -11.87 -2.14
C GLY A 508 -27.21 -11.98 -0.73
N ASP A 509 -25.94 -12.36 -0.67
CA ASP A 509 -25.15 -12.40 0.56
C ASP A 509 -24.50 -11.04 0.81
N TYR A 510 -24.25 -10.71 2.07
CA TYR A 510 -23.56 -9.47 2.48
C TYR A 510 -24.27 -8.21 1.97
N VAL A 511 -25.57 -8.11 2.27
CA VAL A 511 -26.39 -6.94 1.93
C VAL A 511 -26.63 -6.10 3.18
N PHE A 512 -26.18 -4.86 3.16
CA PHE A 512 -26.35 -3.90 4.25
C PHE A 512 -27.38 -2.84 3.85
N ILE A 513 -28.47 -2.74 4.61
CA ILE A 513 -29.55 -1.78 4.39
C ILE A 513 -29.70 -0.92 5.63
N GLU A 514 -29.41 0.38 5.49
CA GLU A 514 -29.54 1.37 6.55
C GLU A 514 -31.01 1.70 6.86
N LYS A 515 -31.19 2.62 7.81
CA LYS A 515 -32.51 2.97 8.38
C LYS A 515 -33.45 3.53 7.32
N ASN A 516 -34.74 3.41 7.60
CA ASN A 516 -35.81 4.13 6.90
C ASN A 516 -35.84 3.90 5.36
N CYS A 517 -35.36 2.76 4.88
CA CYS A 517 -35.37 2.44 3.46
C CYS A 517 -36.69 1.80 3.02
N VAL A 518 -37.08 2.01 1.75
CA VAL A 518 -38.23 1.32 1.13
C VAL A 518 -37.75 0.50 -0.05
N ILE A 519 -37.96 -0.82 0.00
CA ILE A 519 -37.44 -1.77 -0.98
C ILE A 519 -38.59 -2.46 -1.71
N GLU A 520 -38.75 -2.14 -3.00
CA GLU A 520 -39.68 -2.81 -3.93
C GLU A 520 -38.95 -3.45 -5.14
N ALA A 521 -37.68 -3.82 -4.97
CA ALA A 521 -36.87 -4.49 -6.01
C ALA A 521 -37.31 -5.95 -6.26
N VAL A 522 -37.03 -6.47 -7.47
CA VAL A 522 -37.12 -7.93 -7.72
C VAL A 522 -35.87 -8.63 -7.20
N TYR A 523 -34.71 -8.02 -7.43
CA TYR A 523 -33.41 -8.62 -7.18
C TYR A 523 -32.41 -7.58 -6.68
N ILE A 524 -31.75 -7.91 -5.58
CA ILE A 524 -30.61 -7.21 -5.01
C ILE A 524 -29.48 -8.23 -4.93
N GLY A 525 -28.37 -7.91 -5.58
CA GLY A 525 -27.20 -8.76 -5.71
C GLY A 525 -26.44 -9.00 -4.40
N HIS A 526 -25.23 -9.50 -4.53
CA HIS A 526 -24.29 -9.74 -3.42
C HIS A 526 -23.45 -8.49 -3.15
N TYR A 527 -22.99 -8.33 -1.91
CA TYR A 527 -22.07 -7.24 -1.51
C TYR A 527 -22.65 -5.85 -1.80
N ILE A 528 -23.86 -5.61 -1.33
CA ILE A 528 -24.62 -4.38 -1.60
C ILE A 528 -24.69 -3.53 -0.34
N HIS A 529 -24.48 -2.22 -0.49
CA HIS A 529 -24.81 -1.26 0.55
C HIS A 529 -25.89 -0.29 0.06
N ILE A 530 -26.94 -0.12 0.87
CA ILE A 530 -28.04 0.82 0.66
C ILE A 530 -28.06 1.80 1.82
N GLY A 531 -27.71 3.05 1.56
CA GLY A 531 -27.67 4.11 2.56
C GLY A 531 -29.05 4.55 3.05
N GLU A 532 -29.07 5.28 4.17
CA GLU A 532 -30.30 5.66 4.87
C GLU A 532 -31.30 6.39 3.97
N GLY A 533 -32.59 6.10 4.15
CA GLY A 533 -33.67 6.82 3.50
C GLY A 533 -33.78 6.55 1.99
N CYS A 534 -33.12 5.52 1.47
CA CYS A 534 -33.24 5.16 0.06
C CYS A 534 -34.62 4.58 -0.28
N ILE A 535 -35.11 4.92 -1.47
CA ILE A 535 -36.34 4.36 -2.04
C ILE A 535 -35.97 3.60 -3.31
N ILE A 536 -36.12 2.28 -3.27
CA ILE A 536 -35.88 1.39 -4.41
C ILE A 536 -37.22 1.07 -5.07
N GLY A 537 -37.45 1.65 -6.24
CA GLY A 537 -38.71 1.55 -6.96
C GLY A 537 -39.07 0.13 -7.41
N GLN A 538 -40.31 -0.02 -7.85
CA GLN A 538 -40.86 -1.32 -8.27
C GLN A 538 -40.05 -1.95 -9.39
N SER A 539 -39.88 -3.26 -9.29
CA SER A 539 -39.24 -4.08 -10.32
C SER A 539 -37.76 -3.75 -10.61
N CYS A 540 -37.09 -3.03 -9.70
CA CYS A 540 -35.66 -2.75 -9.87
C CYS A 540 -34.80 -4.02 -9.76
N VAL A 541 -33.67 -4.01 -10.47
CA VAL A 541 -32.65 -5.05 -10.41
C VAL A 541 -31.31 -4.39 -10.09
N ILE A 542 -30.80 -4.66 -8.89
CA ILE A 542 -29.49 -4.18 -8.44
C ILE A 542 -28.51 -5.33 -8.55
N LYS A 543 -27.48 -5.18 -9.38
CA LYS A 543 -26.43 -6.20 -9.56
C LYS A 543 -25.38 -6.09 -8.47
N ASP A 544 -24.50 -7.09 -8.39
CA ASP A 544 -23.52 -7.24 -7.31
C ASP A 544 -22.58 -6.03 -7.14
N CYS A 545 -22.06 -5.85 -5.93
CA CYS A 545 -21.08 -4.81 -5.60
C CYS A 545 -21.56 -3.37 -5.86
N CYS A 546 -22.84 -3.05 -5.61
CA CYS A 546 -23.34 -1.68 -5.76
C CYS A 546 -23.39 -0.94 -4.43
N TYR A 547 -23.16 0.37 -4.49
CA TYR A 547 -23.34 1.29 -3.38
C TYR A 547 -24.36 2.36 -3.74
N ILE A 548 -25.42 2.43 -2.96
CA ILE A 548 -26.50 3.40 -3.14
C ILE A 548 -26.37 4.42 -2.03
N LYS A 549 -26.04 5.67 -2.39
CA LYS A 549 -25.91 6.75 -1.42
C LYS A 549 -27.24 7.07 -0.75
N ALA A 550 -27.19 7.47 0.51
CA ALA A 550 -28.35 7.89 1.29
C ALA A 550 -29.28 8.87 0.55
N ASN A 551 -30.57 8.77 0.83
CA ASN A 551 -31.65 9.58 0.23
C ASN A 551 -31.80 9.45 -1.30
N SER A 552 -31.23 8.39 -1.90
CA SER A 552 -31.40 8.13 -3.33
C SER A 552 -32.75 7.48 -3.64
N VAL A 553 -33.36 7.90 -4.76
CA VAL A 553 -34.64 7.36 -5.24
C VAL A 553 -34.45 6.72 -6.60
N ILE A 554 -34.39 5.39 -6.62
CA ILE A 554 -34.20 4.61 -7.84
C ILE A 554 -35.57 4.42 -8.51
N SER A 555 -35.68 4.89 -9.76
CA SER A 555 -36.91 4.80 -10.54
C SER A 555 -37.35 3.35 -10.75
N PRO A 556 -38.66 3.07 -10.85
CA PRO A 556 -39.16 1.75 -11.23
C PRO A 556 -38.52 1.19 -12.51
N ASP A 557 -38.43 -0.13 -12.61
CA ASP A 557 -37.87 -0.88 -13.73
C ASP A 557 -36.38 -0.57 -14.05
N THR A 558 -35.65 0.06 -13.11
CA THR A 558 -34.23 0.39 -13.29
C THR A 558 -33.34 -0.83 -13.05
N ILE A 559 -32.37 -1.03 -13.94
CA ILE A 559 -31.29 -2.01 -13.78
C ILE A 559 -30.00 -1.27 -13.44
N ILE A 560 -29.45 -1.53 -12.26
CA ILE A 560 -28.17 -0.99 -11.82
C ILE A 560 -27.09 -2.02 -12.15
N PRO A 561 -26.08 -1.68 -12.97
CA PRO A 561 -25.00 -2.61 -13.32
C PRO A 561 -24.09 -2.88 -12.13
N PRO A 562 -23.33 -4.00 -12.12
CA PRO A 562 -22.44 -4.32 -11.01
C PRO A 562 -21.40 -3.22 -10.80
N PHE A 563 -20.83 -3.12 -9.60
CA PHE A 563 -19.82 -2.11 -9.26
C PHE A 563 -20.31 -0.67 -9.44
N SER A 564 -21.60 -0.37 -9.30
CA SER A 564 -22.09 1.00 -9.49
C SER A 564 -22.21 1.79 -8.19
N ILE A 565 -21.79 3.05 -8.20
CA ILE A 565 -22.20 4.06 -7.21
C ILE A 565 -23.41 4.80 -7.75
N VAL A 566 -24.50 4.80 -6.98
CA VAL A 566 -25.77 5.39 -7.37
C VAL A 566 -26.19 6.49 -6.41
N GLU A 567 -26.56 7.65 -6.97
CA GLU A 567 -26.91 8.84 -6.20
C GLU A 567 -28.05 9.65 -6.84
N GLY A 568 -28.88 10.26 -6.01
CA GLY A 568 -29.79 11.34 -6.39
C GLY A 568 -31.28 10.96 -6.38
N ASN A 569 -32.12 11.93 -6.73
CA ASN A 569 -33.57 11.76 -6.83
C ASN A 569 -34.08 12.52 -8.08
N PRO A 570 -34.31 11.85 -9.22
CA PRO A 570 -34.12 10.41 -9.44
C PRO A 570 -32.65 10.01 -9.48
N ALA A 571 -32.35 8.82 -8.95
CA ALA A 571 -30.99 8.33 -8.80
C ALA A 571 -30.37 7.96 -10.14
N ARG A 572 -29.08 8.25 -10.30
CA ARG A 572 -28.26 7.89 -11.47
C ARG A 572 -26.96 7.25 -11.03
N VAL A 573 -26.36 6.46 -11.92
CA VAL A 573 -24.99 5.97 -11.73
C VAL A 573 -24.05 7.17 -11.83
N VAL A 574 -23.33 7.46 -10.75
CA VAL A 574 -22.41 8.61 -10.63
C VAL A 574 -20.94 8.19 -10.61
N GLY A 575 -20.67 6.89 -10.48
CA GLY A 575 -19.32 6.36 -10.46
C GLY A 575 -19.32 4.84 -10.40
N GLU A 576 -18.12 4.28 -10.34
CA GLU A 576 -17.86 2.87 -10.13
C GLU A 576 -17.47 2.66 -8.65
N TRP A 577 -17.94 1.58 -8.05
CA TRP A 577 -17.66 1.18 -6.68
C TRP A 577 -16.34 0.41 -6.65
N ILE A 578 -15.66 0.42 -5.51
CA ILE A 578 -14.30 -0.11 -5.37
C ILE A 578 -14.20 -1.59 -5.77
N LEU A 579 -13.06 -2.00 -6.36
CA LEU A 579 -12.85 -3.40 -6.78
C LEU A 579 -12.75 -4.38 -5.58
N SER A 580 -12.38 -3.87 -4.40
CA SER A 580 -12.36 -4.60 -3.13
C SER A 580 -13.71 -4.66 -2.42
N ALA A 581 -14.80 -4.25 -3.07
CA ALA A 581 -16.15 -4.20 -2.50
C ALA A 581 -16.61 -5.50 -1.86
N THR A 582 -16.18 -6.64 -2.40
CA THR A 582 -16.50 -7.97 -1.86
C THR A 582 -15.89 -8.16 -0.48
N GLN A 583 -14.63 -7.77 -0.29
CA GLN A 583 -13.93 -7.85 0.98
C GLN A 583 -14.49 -6.82 1.97
N LEU A 584 -14.64 -5.56 1.53
CA LEU A 584 -15.22 -4.50 2.37
C LEU A 584 -16.60 -4.89 2.90
N MET A 585 -17.51 -5.33 2.04
CA MET A 585 -18.88 -5.69 2.45
C MET A 585 -18.92 -6.96 3.32
N THR A 586 -17.97 -7.87 3.13
CA THR A 586 -17.81 -9.03 4.02
C THR A 586 -17.46 -8.57 5.43
N GLU A 587 -16.44 -7.72 5.55
CA GLU A 587 -15.97 -7.16 6.82
C GLU A 587 -17.04 -6.31 7.49
N VAL A 588 -17.68 -5.39 6.76
CA VAL A 588 -18.77 -4.53 7.28
C VAL A 588 -19.91 -5.37 7.84
N CYS A 589 -20.43 -6.34 7.08
CA CYS A 589 -21.58 -7.12 7.52
C CYS A 589 -21.25 -8.10 8.65
N GLN A 590 -20.06 -8.72 8.63
CA GLN A 590 -19.60 -9.60 9.70
C GLN A 590 -19.30 -8.80 10.97
N SER A 591 -18.56 -7.71 10.86
CA SER A 591 -18.26 -6.80 11.96
C SER A 591 -19.53 -6.23 12.58
N PHE A 592 -20.51 -5.78 11.77
CA PHE A 592 -21.81 -5.36 12.31
C PHE A 592 -22.51 -6.49 13.06
N PHE A 593 -22.45 -7.71 12.52
CA PHE A 593 -23.09 -8.86 13.13
C PHE A 593 -22.47 -9.20 14.49
N ASP A 594 -21.15 -9.16 14.57
CA ASP A 594 -20.38 -9.44 15.78
C ASP A 594 -20.53 -8.31 16.82
N ASN A 595 -20.61 -7.06 16.37
CA ASN A 595 -20.81 -5.88 17.22
C ASN A 595 -22.27 -5.63 17.61
N TYR A 596 -23.23 -6.35 17.02
CA TYR A 596 -24.62 -6.33 17.46
C TYR A 596 -24.80 -7.28 18.65
N LEU A 597 -24.65 -6.75 19.87
CA LEU A 597 -24.52 -7.52 21.11
C LEU A 597 -25.65 -7.25 22.10
N PRO A 598 -26.00 -8.20 22.98
CA PRO A 598 -26.97 -7.95 24.03
C PRO A 598 -26.40 -7.01 25.10
N GLU A 599 -27.24 -6.13 25.65
CA GLU A 599 -26.88 -5.19 26.72
C GLU A 599 -26.26 -5.85 27.97
N THR A 600 -26.49 -7.15 28.17
CA THR A 600 -25.93 -7.94 29.28
C THR A 600 -24.42 -8.09 29.21
N VAL A 601 -23.81 -8.02 28.01
CA VAL A 601 -22.35 -8.16 27.80
C VAL A 601 -21.57 -7.00 28.44
N LEU A 602 -22.16 -5.79 28.49
CA LEU A 602 -21.56 -4.64 29.18
C LEU A 602 -21.74 -4.68 30.71
N LYS A 603 -22.79 -5.35 31.20
CA LYS A 603 -22.99 -5.50 32.65
C LYS A 603 -21.98 -6.48 33.25
N SER A 604 -21.60 -7.54 32.53
CA SER A 604 -20.57 -8.49 32.98
C SER A 604 -19.16 -7.91 33.07
N SER A 605 -18.81 -6.91 32.24
CA SER A 605 -17.50 -6.26 32.28
C SER A 605 -17.40 -5.20 33.40
N MET A 606 -18.50 -4.57 33.81
CA MET A 606 -18.50 -3.64 34.95
C MET A 606 -18.57 -4.31 36.32
N THR A 607 -19.15 -5.51 36.45
CA THR A 607 -19.19 -6.24 37.73
C THR A 607 -17.87 -6.91 38.13
N ASN A 608 -16.87 -6.95 37.25
CA ASN A 608 -15.52 -7.46 37.57
C ASN A 608 -14.56 -6.35 38.04
N LEU A 609 -15.02 -5.10 38.17
CA LEU A 609 -14.24 -3.93 38.64
C LEU A 609 -14.81 -3.29 39.91
N SER A 610 -15.70 -4.00 40.63
CA SER A 610 -16.13 -3.68 42.00
C SER A 610 -15.83 -4.87 42.90
#